data_AF-A0AAN7DDC5-F1
#
_entry.id   AF-A0AAN7DDC5-F1
#
_cell.length_a   1.000
_cell.length_b   1.000
_cell.length_c   1.000
_cell.angle_alpha   90.00
_cell.angle_beta   90.00
_cell.angle_gamma   90.00
#
_symmetry.space_group_name_H-M   'P 1'
#
loop_
_entity.id
_entity.type
_entity.pdbx_description
1 polymer ?
#
loop_
_entity_poly.entity_id
_entity_poly.type
_entity_poly.pdbx_seq_one_letter_code
_entity_poly.pdbx_strand_id
1 'polypeptide(L)'
;MFPRSAFVISKHCAIICLKPGLELTDTVISRDERCITASVMDAHQVICQVANVYMPAQAASRHAFLPELLSMPFWSDMLDFQCAVKRGLKKQVEYC
;
A
#
# COMPACT_ATOMS: atom_id res chain seq x y z
N MET A 1 8.94 -9.16 -18.08
CA MET A 1 7.55 -8.87 -17.68
C MET A 1 6.93 -10.18 -17.19
N PHE A 2 6.31 -10.21 -16.02
CA PHE A 2 5.79 -11.46 -15.43
C PHE A 2 4.45 -11.84 -16.09
N PRO A 3 4.35 -13.00 -16.77
CA PRO A 3 3.13 -13.36 -17.49
C PRO A 3 1.99 -13.69 -16.51
N ARG A 4 0.78 -13.15 -16.79
CA ARG A 4 -0.44 -13.32 -15.98
C ARG A 4 -0.34 -12.77 -14.55
N SER A 5 0.40 -11.69 -14.38
CA SER A 5 0.60 -11.00 -13.10
C SER A 5 0.11 -9.56 -13.18
N ALA A 6 -0.58 -9.07 -12.15
CA ALA A 6 -0.83 -7.64 -11.97
C ALA A 6 0.41 -7.00 -11.35
N PHE A 7 0.85 -5.84 -11.85
CA PHE A 7 2.02 -5.16 -11.30
C PHE A 7 1.93 -3.64 -11.48
N VAL A 8 2.61 -2.93 -10.59
CA VAL A 8 2.86 -1.49 -10.66
C VAL A 8 4.35 -1.28 -10.41
N ILE A 9 5.02 -0.53 -11.27
CA ILE A 9 6.47 -0.32 -11.22
C ILE A 9 6.72 1.18 -11.31
N SER A 10 7.63 1.67 -10.47
CA SER A 10 8.20 3.01 -10.53
C SER A 10 9.71 2.92 -10.71
N LYS A 11 10.39 4.06 -10.80
CA LYS A 11 11.86 4.12 -10.82
C LYS A 11 12.54 3.41 -9.63
N HIS A 12 11.94 3.42 -8.45
CA HIS A 12 12.61 2.99 -7.22
C HIS A 12 12.01 1.74 -6.57
N CYS A 13 10.73 1.44 -6.79
CA CYS A 13 10.07 0.28 -6.20
C CYS A 13 9.04 -0.32 -7.15
N ALA A 14 8.55 -1.51 -6.80
CA ALA A 14 7.53 -2.22 -7.57
C ALA A 14 6.63 -3.04 -6.65
N ILE A 15 5.37 -3.18 -7.02
CA ILE A 15 4.44 -4.14 -6.45
C ILE A 15 4.10 -5.13 -7.55
N ILE A 16 4.35 -6.42 -7.31
CA ILE A 16 4.09 -7.49 -8.28
C ILE A 16 3.22 -8.53 -7.59
N CYS A 17 2.01 -8.72 -8.12
CA CYS A 17 1.09 -9.74 -7.67
C CYS A 17 1.25 -11.00 -8.53
N LEU A 18 1.87 -12.03 -7.95
CA LEU A 18 2.19 -13.28 -8.66
C LEU A 18 1.02 -14.26 -8.72
N LYS A 19 0.03 -14.13 -7.81
CA LYS A 19 -1.15 -15.02 -7.78
C LYS A 19 -2.09 -14.65 -8.94
N PRO A 20 -2.34 -15.56 -9.90
CA PRO A 20 -3.30 -15.30 -10.96
C PRO A 20 -4.70 -15.07 -10.38
N GLY A 21 -5.46 -14.18 -11.00
CA GLY A 21 -6.82 -13.82 -10.57
C GLY A 21 -6.87 -12.73 -9.50
N LEU A 22 -5.73 -12.34 -8.92
CA LEU A 22 -5.66 -11.13 -8.10
C LEU A 22 -5.33 -9.91 -8.96
N GLU A 23 -5.99 -8.81 -8.66
CA GLU A 23 -5.82 -7.53 -9.33
C GLU A 23 -5.26 -6.47 -8.39
N LEU A 24 -4.59 -5.47 -8.96
CA LEU A 24 -4.14 -4.27 -8.25
C LEU A 24 -4.98 -3.09 -8.72
N THR A 25 -5.62 -2.41 -7.78
CA THR A 25 -6.50 -1.25 -8.02
C THR A 25 -6.14 -0.12 -7.06
N ASP A 26 -6.74 1.07 -7.24
CA ASP A 26 -6.49 2.27 -6.42
C ASP A 26 -4.99 2.59 -6.26
N THR A 27 -4.25 2.43 -7.35
CA THR A 27 -2.79 2.50 -7.32
C THR A 27 -2.35 3.96 -7.24
N VAL A 28 -1.53 4.30 -6.24
CA VAL A 28 -0.93 5.64 -6.12
C VAL A 28 0.59 5.50 -6.16
N ILE A 29 1.23 6.38 -6.93
CA ILE A 29 2.69 6.50 -6.98
C ILE A 29 3.04 7.90 -6.51
N SER A 30 3.96 8.00 -5.54
CA SER A 30 4.46 9.30 -5.09
C SER A 30 5.22 10.02 -6.21
N ARG A 31 5.25 11.36 -6.16
CA ARG A 31 5.87 12.18 -7.22
C ARG A 31 7.37 11.90 -7.39
N ASP A 32 8.05 11.53 -6.32
CA ASP A 32 9.46 11.15 -6.31
C ASP A 32 9.68 9.67 -6.70
N GLU A 33 8.61 8.96 -7.06
CA GLU A 33 8.60 7.55 -7.48
C GLU A 33 9.10 6.58 -6.40
N ARG A 34 9.17 7.00 -5.13
CA ARG A 34 9.69 6.19 -4.01
C ARG A 34 8.64 5.41 -3.25
N CYS A 35 7.37 5.74 -3.39
CA CYS A 35 6.28 5.05 -2.73
C CYS A 35 5.25 4.61 -3.77
N ILE A 36 4.83 3.36 -3.67
CA ILE A 36 3.70 2.80 -4.41
C ILE A 36 2.73 2.26 -3.37
N THR A 37 1.45 2.59 -3.51
CA THR A 37 0.36 1.91 -2.80
C THR A 37 -0.61 1.28 -3.79
N ALA A 38 -1.31 0.23 -3.36
CA ALA A 38 -2.35 -0.42 -4.15
C ALA A 38 -3.31 -1.19 -3.25
N SER A 39 -4.58 -1.27 -3.67
CA SER A 39 -5.57 -2.22 -3.17
C SER A 39 -5.44 -3.55 -3.92
N VAL A 40 -5.26 -4.64 -3.19
CA VAL A 40 -5.27 -6.01 -3.74
C VAL A 40 -6.70 -6.53 -3.74
N MET A 41 -7.21 -6.89 -4.92
CA MET A 41 -8.58 -7.33 -5.14
C MET A 41 -8.63 -8.81 -5.52
N ASP A 42 -9.60 -9.55 -4.96
CA ASP A 42 -10.05 -10.85 -5.47
C ASP A 42 -11.47 -10.72 -6.00
N ALA A 43 -11.64 -10.83 -7.32
CA ALA A 43 -12.87 -10.60 -8.09
C ALA A 43 -13.54 -9.23 -7.83
N HIS A 44 -14.19 -9.05 -6.68
CA HIS A 44 -14.90 -7.82 -6.28
C HIS A 44 -14.65 -7.42 -4.81
N GLN A 45 -13.74 -8.10 -4.11
CA GLN A 45 -13.46 -7.83 -2.70
C GLN A 45 -12.02 -7.36 -2.51
N VAL A 46 -11.85 -6.26 -1.76
CA VAL A 46 -10.54 -5.79 -1.30
C VAL A 46 -10.04 -6.77 -0.24
N ILE A 47 -8.96 -7.47 -0.54
CA ILE A 47 -8.29 -8.38 0.41
C ILE A 47 -7.45 -7.58 1.39
N CYS A 48 -6.63 -6.69 0.86
CA CYS A 48 -5.73 -5.86 1.63
C CYS A 48 -5.27 -4.64 0.84
N GLN A 49 -4.71 -3.67 1.56
CA GLN A 49 -3.95 -2.58 0.97
C GLN A 49 -2.47 -2.83 1.21
N VAL A 50 -1.67 -2.63 0.18
CA VAL A 50 -0.22 -2.81 0.22
C VAL A 50 0.47 -1.49 -0.08
N ALA A 51 1.57 -1.24 0.62
CA ALA A 51 2.46 -0.11 0.36
C ALA A 51 3.89 -0.62 0.24
N ASN A 52 4.58 -0.22 -0.82
CA ASN A 52 6.01 -0.44 -0.99
C ASN A 52 6.74 0.90 -0.99
N VAL A 53 7.69 1.05 -0.07
CA VAL A 53 8.37 2.32 0.20
C VAL A 53 9.88 2.13 0.06
N TYR A 54 10.49 2.92 -0.81
CA TYR A 54 11.93 2.98 -1.01
C TYR A 54 12.53 4.20 -0.30
N MET A 55 12.98 3.98 0.93
CA MET A 55 13.60 5.02 1.74
C MET A 55 14.96 5.46 1.16
N PRO A 56 15.28 6.77 1.16
CA PRO A 56 16.59 7.25 0.71
C PRO A 56 17.76 6.62 1.50
N ALA A 57 18.82 6.21 0.79
CA ALA A 57 19.99 5.60 1.41
C ALA A 57 20.83 6.61 2.22
N GLN A 58 20.83 7.88 1.81
CA GLN A 58 21.63 8.93 2.44
C GLN A 58 20.99 9.37 3.76
N ALA A 59 21.74 9.29 4.87
CA ALA A 59 21.23 9.60 6.21
C ALA A 59 20.61 11.00 6.31
N ALA A 60 21.24 12.02 5.72
CA ALA A 60 20.73 13.39 5.72
C ALA A 60 19.33 13.51 5.10
N SER A 61 19.05 12.75 4.04
CA SER A 61 17.76 12.76 3.34
C SER A 61 16.65 11.98 4.05
N ARG A 62 17.00 11.03 4.94
CA ARG A 62 16.02 10.20 5.66
C ARG A 62 15.17 11.00 6.64
N HIS A 63 15.76 12.02 7.28
CA HIS A 63 15.07 12.85 8.26
C HIS A 63 13.94 13.68 7.67
N ALA A 64 14.12 14.21 6.45
CA ALA A 64 13.09 14.97 5.75
C ALA A 64 12.04 14.07 5.09
N PHE A 65 12.48 12.92 4.57
CA PHE A 65 11.60 11.99 3.84
C PHE A 65 10.46 11.42 4.69
N LEU A 66 10.72 11.05 5.95
CA LEU A 66 9.70 10.36 6.76
C LEU A 66 8.49 11.27 7.09
N PRO A 67 8.67 12.53 7.55
CA PRO A 67 7.55 13.46 7.71
C PRO A 67 6.78 13.71 6.41
N GLU A 68 7.49 13.92 5.30
CA GLU A 68 6.87 14.12 3.99
C GLU A 68 6.02 12.92 3.58
N LEU A 69 6.57 11.71 3.71
CA LEU A 69 5.87 10.45 3.48
C LEU A 69 4.59 10.37 4.31
N LEU A 70 4.68 10.56 5.62
CA LEU A 70 3.53 10.47 6.53
C LEU A 70 2.48 11.56 6.30
N SER A 71 2.86 12.68 5.68
CA SER A 71 1.91 13.73 5.29
C SER A 71 1.20 13.47 3.96
N MET A 72 1.58 12.43 3.21
CA MET A 72 0.92 12.13 1.94
C MET A 72 -0.50 11.60 2.18
N PRO A 73 -1.50 12.06 1.41
CA PRO A 73 -2.92 11.82 1.71
C PRO A 73 -3.29 10.34 1.75
N PHE A 74 -2.68 9.51 0.92
CA PHE A 74 -2.98 8.07 0.85
C PHE A 74 -2.58 7.28 2.10
N TRP A 75 -1.70 7.80 2.96
CA TRP A 75 -1.41 7.17 4.26
C TRP A 75 -2.52 7.39 5.27
N SER A 76 -3.23 8.52 5.20
CA SER A 76 -4.40 8.75 6.04
C SER A 76 -5.44 7.67 5.78
N ASP A 77 -5.76 7.43 4.50
CA ASP A 77 -6.74 6.42 4.08
C ASP A 77 -6.33 5.00 4.50
N MET A 78 -5.05 4.65 4.34
CA MET A 78 -4.52 3.33 4.75
C MET A 78 -4.57 3.13 6.27
N LEU A 79 -4.21 4.15 7.05
CA LEU A 79 -4.25 4.10 8.51
C LEU A 79 -5.69 4.01 9.02
N ASP A 80 -6.63 4.68 8.35
CA ASP A 80 -8.06 4.59 8.64
C ASP A 80 -8.61 3.19 8.33
N PHE A 81 -8.22 2.57 7.21
CA PHE A 81 -8.57 1.18 6.90
C PHE A 81 -8.08 0.22 7.98
N GLN A 82 -6.82 0.34 8.42
CA GLN A 82 -6.30 -0.47 9.52
C GLN A 82 -7.05 -0.24 10.83
N CYS A 83 -7.42 0.99 11.14
CA CYS A 83 -8.24 1.31 12.32
C CYS A 83 -9.66 0.72 12.22
N ALA A 84 -10.29 0.78 11.05
CA ALA A 84 -11.61 0.22 10.80
C ALA A 84 -11.60 -1.31 10.94
N VAL A 85 -10.62 -2.00 10.36
CA VAL A 85 -10.43 -3.45 10.51
C VAL A 85 -10.24 -3.82 11.98
N LYS A 86 -9.39 -3.11 12.72
CA LYS A 86 -9.19 -3.34 14.16
C LYS A 86 -10.47 -3.12 14.98
N ARG A 87 -11.30 -2.13 14.64
CA ARG A 87 -12.58 -1.87 15.30
C ARG A 87 -13.65 -2.92 14.96
N GLY A 88 -13.69 -3.40 13.72
CA GLY A 88 -14.58 -4.50 13.30
C GLY A 88 -14.24 -5.82 14.00
N LEU A 89 -12.93 -6.13 14.12
CA LEU A 89 -12.46 -7.28 14.89
C LEU A 89 -12.80 -7.17 16.38
N LYS A 90 -12.66 -5.98 16.99
CA LYS A 90 -13.06 -5.78 18.39
C LYS A 90 -14.56 -6.00 18.62
N LYS A 91 -15.42 -5.53 17.70
CA LYS A 91 -16.87 -5.75 17.80
C LYS A 91 -17.25 -7.22 17.70
N GLN A 92 -16.55 -8.05 16.92
CA GLN A 92 -16.87 -9.48 16.87
C GLN A 92 -16.43 -10.26 18.12
N VAL A 93 -15.41 -9.78 18.85
CA VAL A 93 -14.93 -10.44 20.08
C VAL A 93 -15.78 -10.08 21.30
N GLU A 94 -16.50 -8.95 21.30
CA GLU A 94 -17.41 -8.57 22.39
C GLU A 94 -18.79 -9.28 22.37
N TYR A 95 -19.08 -10.09 21.35
CA TYR A 95 -20.32 -10.89 21.24
C TYR A 95 -20.09 -12.41 21.34
N CYS A 96 -18.97 -12.86 21.94
CA CYS A 96 -18.71 -14.28 22.26
C CYS A 96 -18.52 -14.47 23.76
#